data_AF-A0A1B3N300-F1
#
_entry.id   AF-A0A1B3N300-F1
#
_cell.length_a   1.000
_cell.length_b   1.000
_cell.length_c   1.000
_cell.angle_alpha   90.00
_cell.angle_beta   90.00
_cell.angle_gamma   90.00
#
_symmetry.space_group_name_H-M   'P 1'
#
loop_
_entity.id
_entity.type
_entity.pdbx_description
1 polymer ?
#
loop_
_entity_poly.entity_id
_entity_poly.type
_entity_poly.pdbx_seq_one_letter_code
_entity_poly.pdbx_strand_id
1 'polypeptide(L)'
;MTEAVAKADGAMRTIGEVSAELGVKPHILRYWEAQFDVLKPLKRAGGRRYYRAQDVVMLRRIDQLLNHEGFTVRGARQLLAAEAGDKTPAPASEPATPAPQPSIDLSALRAIRDRLAGALEAA
;
A
#
# COMPACT_ATOMS: atom_id res chain seq x y z
N MET A 1 16.62 -21.26 2.27
CA MET A 1 15.89 -21.62 3.51
C MET A 1 15.43 -20.33 4.16
N THR A 2 14.25 -19.84 3.79
CA THR A 2 13.56 -18.75 4.48
C THR A 2 12.16 -19.27 4.77
N GLU A 3 11.99 -19.80 5.98
CA GLU A 3 10.70 -20.22 6.51
C GLU A 3 9.79 -19.00 6.57
N ALA A 4 8.88 -18.91 5.61
CA ALA A 4 7.65 -18.14 5.79
C ALA A 4 6.85 -18.86 6.87
N VAL A 5 7.11 -18.50 8.13
CA VAL A 5 6.38 -18.99 9.29
C VAL A 5 4.91 -18.70 9.06
N ALA A 6 4.17 -19.75 8.73
CA ALA A 6 2.71 -19.79 8.69
C ALA A 6 2.19 -19.58 10.12
N LYS A 7 2.22 -18.32 10.56
CA LYS A 7 1.66 -17.90 11.84
C LYS A 7 0.14 -17.94 11.68
N ALA A 8 -0.48 -18.85 12.45
CA ALA A 8 -1.90 -19.18 12.55
C ALA A 8 -2.85 -18.31 11.71
N ASP A 9 -3.65 -18.94 10.85
CA ASP A 9 -4.70 -18.36 9.99
C ASP A 9 -5.75 -17.46 10.68
N GLY A 10 -5.66 -17.25 12.01
CA GLY A 10 -6.47 -16.32 12.79
C GLY A 10 -5.70 -15.18 13.49
N ALA A 11 -4.37 -15.11 13.36
CA ALA A 11 -3.57 -14.12 14.08
C ALA A 11 -3.77 -12.70 13.51
N MET A 12 -4.13 -11.76 14.38
CA MET A 12 -4.23 -10.34 14.04
C MET A 12 -2.83 -9.76 13.85
N ARG A 13 -2.56 -9.17 12.69
CA ARG A 13 -1.27 -8.54 12.37
C ARG A 13 -1.37 -7.02 12.45
N THR A 14 -0.33 -6.37 12.93
CA THR A 14 -0.23 -4.91 12.95
C THR A 14 0.23 -4.38 11.60
N ILE A 15 -0.03 -3.09 11.32
CA ILE A 15 0.45 -2.43 10.10
C ILE A 15 1.97 -2.47 9.92
N GLY A 16 2.74 -2.50 11.00
CA GLY A 16 4.19 -2.64 10.94
C GLY A 16 4.62 -4.04 10.49
N GLU A 17 3.97 -5.08 11.01
CA GLU A 17 4.25 -6.46 10.61
C GLU A 17 3.88 -6.71 9.15
N VAL A 18 2.69 -6.24 8.72
CA VAL A 18 2.24 -6.39 7.33
C VAL A 18 3.10 -5.58 6.37
N SER A 19 3.54 -4.39 6.78
CA SER A 19 4.49 -3.55 6.02
C SER A 19 5.83 -4.24 5.82
N ALA A 20 6.39 -4.85 6.88
CA ALA A 20 7.65 -5.57 6.79
C ALA A 20 7.52 -6.83 5.92
N GLU A 21 6.39 -7.52 5.99
CA GLU A 21 6.13 -8.75 5.23
C GLU A 21 5.95 -8.51 3.73
N LEU A 22 5.24 -7.45 3.35
CA LEU A 22 5.00 -7.06 1.96
C LEU A 22 6.13 -6.19 1.39
N GLY A 23 7.03 -5.67 2.22
CA GLY A 23 8.05 -4.70 1.81
C GLY A 23 7.49 -3.32 1.42
N VAL A 24 6.22 -3.04 1.67
CA VAL A 24 5.57 -1.75 1.38
C VAL A 24 5.58 -0.84 2.59
N LYS A 25 5.70 0.48 2.38
CA LYS A 25 5.74 1.44 3.49
C LYS A 25 4.38 1.52 4.22
N PRO A 26 4.36 1.77 5.55
CA PRO A 26 3.10 1.81 6.31
C PRO A 26 2.08 2.85 5.83
N HIS A 27 2.52 3.96 5.23
CA HIS A 27 1.59 4.96 4.69
C HIS A 27 0.89 4.49 3.41
N ILE A 28 1.50 3.59 2.63
CA ILE A 28 0.89 2.99 1.44
C ILE A 28 -0.26 2.09 1.86
N LEU A 29 -0.05 1.28 2.91
CA LEU A 29 -1.12 0.48 3.50
C LEU A 29 -2.28 1.34 4.00
N ARG A 30 -1.99 2.48 4.67
CA ARG A 30 -3.03 3.45 5.06
C ARG A 30 -3.77 4.06 3.87
N TYR A 31 -3.06 4.31 2.78
CA TYR A 31 -3.66 4.81 1.55
C TYR A 31 -4.57 3.74 0.93
N TRP A 32 -4.14 2.48 0.88
CA TRP A 32 -4.97 1.36 0.41
C TRP A 32 -6.22 1.16 1.28
N GLU A 33 -6.13 1.30 2.61
CA GLU A 33 -7.32 1.31 3.49
C GLU A 33 -8.37 2.33 3.08
N ALA A 34 -7.94 3.51 2.60
CA ALA A 34 -8.86 4.56 2.15
C ALA A 34 -9.39 4.32 0.72
N GLN A 35 -8.77 3.43 -0.05
CA GLN A 35 -9.12 3.17 -1.44
C GLN A 35 -9.89 1.86 -1.64
N PHE A 36 -9.84 0.93 -0.69
CA PHE A 36 -10.50 -0.36 -0.78
C PHE A 36 -11.43 -0.55 0.42
N ASP A 37 -12.73 -0.35 0.24
CA ASP A 37 -13.74 -0.48 1.31
C ASP A 37 -13.84 -1.89 1.89
N VAL A 38 -13.31 -2.89 1.17
CA VAL A 38 -13.20 -4.28 1.62
C VAL A 38 -12.20 -4.44 2.77
N LEU A 39 -11.20 -3.56 2.87
CA LEU A 39 -10.23 -3.56 3.97
C LEU A 39 -10.86 -2.84 5.17
N LYS A 40 -11.29 -3.61 6.18
CA LYS A 40 -11.88 -3.08 7.41
C LYS A 40 -10.94 -3.32 8.59
N PRO A 41 -9.81 -2.58 8.69
CA PRO A 41 -8.88 -2.74 9.78
C PRO A 41 -9.58 -2.50 11.12
N LEU A 42 -9.37 -3.38 12.09
CA LEU A 42 -9.90 -3.18 13.44
C LEU A 42 -9.16 -2.01 14.08
N LYS A 43 -9.90 -0.91 14.29
CA LYS A 43 -9.44 0.24 15.05
C LYS A 43 -9.67 -0.03 16.54
N ARG A 44 -8.59 -0.26 17.29
CA ARG A 44 -8.65 -0.40 18.75
C ARG A 44 -8.53 0.98 19.42
N ALA A 45 -9.11 1.15 20.60
CA ALA A 45 -8.87 2.30 21.46
C ALA A 45 -7.35 2.45 21.68
N GLY A 46 -6.76 3.53 21.16
CA GLY A 46 -5.30 3.73 21.10
C GLY A 46 -4.73 3.87 19.69
N GLY A 47 -5.56 3.89 18.63
CA GLY A 47 -5.14 4.26 17.27
C GLY A 47 -4.31 3.22 16.52
N ARG A 48 -4.07 2.05 17.14
CA ARG A 48 -3.41 0.91 16.49
C ARG A 48 -4.40 0.17 15.60
N ARG A 49 -3.95 -0.13 14.39
CA ARG A 49 -4.71 -0.84 13.37
C ARG A 49 -4.25 -2.29 13.33
N TYR A 50 -5.21 -3.21 13.40
CA TYR A 50 -4.97 -4.63 13.26
C TYR A 50 -5.70 -5.15 12.03
N TYR A 51 -4.99 -5.94 11.24
CA TYR A 51 -5.52 -6.65 10.09
C TYR A 51 -5.80 -8.09 10.48
N ARG A 52 -6.96 -8.60 10.06
CA ARG A 52 -7.29 -10.03 10.16
C ARG A 52 -6.51 -10.79 9.08
N ALA A 53 -6.46 -12.11 9.20
CA ALA A 53 -5.84 -12.94 8.16
C ALA A 53 -6.44 -12.69 6.77
N GLN A 54 -7.76 -12.53 6.67
CA GLN A 54 -8.46 -12.20 5.42
C GLN A 54 -8.01 -10.85 4.84
N ASP A 55 -7.85 -9.82 5.68
CA ASP A 55 -7.37 -8.52 5.23
C ASP A 55 -5.93 -8.61 4.70
N VAL A 56 -5.08 -9.42 5.35
CA VAL A 56 -3.69 -9.64 4.92
C VAL A 56 -3.62 -10.37 3.58
N VAL A 57 -4.51 -11.34 3.34
CA VAL A 57 -4.64 -12.01 2.03
C VAL A 57 -5.04 -10.99 0.96
N MET A 58 -6.01 -10.11 1.25
CA MET A 58 -6.37 -9.05 0.31
C MET A 58 -5.26 -8.04 0.07
N LEU A 59 -4.50 -7.66 1.09
CA LEU A 59 -3.35 -6.77 0.93
C LEU A 59 -2.27 -7.38 0.03
N ARG A 60 -2.01 -8.69 0.12
CA ARG A 60 -1.12 -9.39 -0.83
C ARG A 60 -1.65 -9.35 -2.26
N ARG A 61 -2.97 -9.55 -2.43
CA ARG A 61 -3.60 -9.49 -3.75
C ARG A 61 -3.49 -8.08 -4.36
N ILE A 62 -3.75 -7.05 -3.55
CA ILE A 62 -3.61 -5.64 -3.96
C ILE A 62 -2.16 -5.34 -4.34
N ASP A 63 -1.19 -5.80 -3.54
CA ASP A 63 0.24 -5.63 -3.82
C ASP A 63 0.65 -6.28 -5.14
N GLN A 64 0.18 -7.52 -5.40
CA GLN A 64 0.39 -8.20 -6.67
C GLN A 64 -0.16 -7.40 -7.85
N LEU A 65 -1.40 -6.92 -7.75
CA LEU A 65 -2.04 -6.16 -8.83
C LEU A 65 -1.31 -4.83 -9.10
N LEU A 66 -0.92 -4.11 -8.07
CA LEU A 66 -0.31 -2.78 -8.21
C LEU A 66 1.17 -2.83 -8.58
N ASN A 67 1.96 -3.63 -7.87
CA ASN A 67 3.42 -3.64 -7.98
C ASN A 67 3.96 -4.66 -8.98
N HIS A 68 3.27 -5.79 -9.18
CA HIS A 68 3.73 -6.82 -10.12
C HIS A 68 3.02 -6.74 -11.47
N GLU A 69 1.72 -6.51 -11.46
CA GLU A 69 0.91 -6.50 -12.69
C GLU A 69 0.69 -5.09 -13.26
N GLY A 70 1.08 -4.04 -12.52
CA GLY A 70 1.05 -2.65 -12.99
C GLY A 70 -0.35 -2.06 -13.11
N PHE A 71 -1.35 -2.64 -12.43
CA PHE A 71 -2.69 -2.05 -12.39
C PHE A 71 -2.66 -0.71 -11.65
N THR A 72 -3.56 0.18 -12.07
CA THR A 72 -3.87 1.38 -11.27
C THR A 72 -4.75 1.01 -10.09
N VAL A 73 -4.77 1.84 -9.05
CA VAL A 73 -5.66 1.66 -7.88
C VAL A 73 -7.13 1.51 -8.30
N ARG A 74 -7.56 2.25 -9.33
CA ARG A 74 -8.92 2.15 -9.89
C ARG A 74 -9.14 0.80 -10.58
N GLY A 75 -8.19 0.35 -11.40
CA GLY A 75 -8.25 -0.95 -12.08
C GLY A 75 -8.26 -2.11 -11.09
N ALA A 76 -7.38 -2.08 -10.09
CA ALA A 76 -7.34 -3.07 -9.02
C ALA A 76 -8.66 -3.10 -8.22
N ARG A 77 -9.25 -1.94 -7.90
CA ARG A 77 -10.56 -1.87 -7.21
C ARG A 77 -11.66 -2.54 -8.04
N GLN A 78 -11.71 -2.25 -9.33
CA GLN A 78 -12.73 -2.80 -10.23
C GLN A 78 -12.57 -4.31 -10.39
N LEU A 79 -11.33 -4.79 -10.50
CA LEU A 79 -11.03 -6.21 -10.60
C LEU A 79 -11.39 -6.95 -9.30
N LEU A 80 -10.99 -6.43 -8.14
CA LEU A 80 -11.35 -7.01 -6.84
C LEU A 80 -12.86 -7.01 -6.58
N ALA A 81 -13.57 -5.96 -7.02
CA ALA A 81 -15.02 -5.92 -6.95
C ALA A 81 -15.69 -6.94 -7.88
N ALA A 82 -15.15 -7.14 -9.09
CA ALA A 82 -15.61 -8.15 -10.03
C ALA A 82 -15.30 -9.59 -9.56
N GLU A 83 -14.16 -9.81 -8.89
CA GLU A 83 -13.83 -11.09 -8.26
C GLU A 83 -14.77 -11.42 -7.08
N ALA A 84 -15.27 -10.39 -6.38
CA ALA A 84 -16.22 -10.55 -5.28
C ALA A 84 -17.68 -10.73 -5.75
N GLY A 85 -18.00 -10.33 -6.99
CA GLY A 85 -19.33 -10.46 -7.59
C GLY A 85 -19.23 -11.22 -8.92
N ASP A 86 -19.40 -12.53 -8.86
CA ASP A 86 -19.25 -13.51 -9.95
C ASP A 86 -19.79 -13.08 -11.35
N LYS A 87 -19.00 -13.45 -12.39
CA LYS A 87 -19.16 -13.35 -13.89
C LYS A 87 -18.63 -12.12 -14.71
N THR A 88 -17.37 -12.26 -15.18
CA THR A 88 -16.80 -12.22 -16.58
C THR A 88 -17.33 -11.23 -17.66
N PRO A 89 -16.55 -10.84 -18.71
CA PRO A 89 -15.25 -10.11 -18.77
C PRO A 89 -15.28 -8.92 -19.79
N ALA A 90 -14.24 -8.08 -19.85
CA ALA A 90 -13.49 -7.73 -21.09
C ALA A 90 -12.53 -6.53 -20.86
N PRO A 91 -11.36 -6.53 -21.51
CA PRO A 91 -10.22 -5.72 -21.14
C PRO A 91 -10.19 -4.42 -21.92
N ALA A 92 -10.09 -3.29 -21.22
CA ALA A 92 -9.45 -2.11 -21.78
C ALA A 92 -8.06 -2.04 -21.16
N SER A 93 -7.15 -2.78 -21.78
CA SER A 93 -5.73 -2.48 -21.74
C SER A 93 -5.54 -1.10 -22.38
N GLU A 94 -5.82 -0.05 -21.63
CA GLU A 94 -5.06 1.18 -21.83
C GLU A 94 -3.72 0.95 -21.12
N PRO A 95 -2.58 1.18 -21.78
CA PRO A 95 -1.30 1.25 -21.09
C PRO A 95 -1.38 2.46 -20.16
N ALA A 96 -1.90 2.24 -18.96
CA ALA A 96 -1.95 3.25 -17.93
C ALA A 96 -0.51 3.53 -17.55
N THR A 97 -0.04 4.71 -17.95
CA THR A 97 1.14 5.39 -17.46
C THR A 97 1.40 4.95 -16.01
N PRO A 98 2.60 4.42 -15.68
CA PRO A 98 2.88 4.01 -14.32
C PRO A 98 2.51 5.18 -13.41
N ALA A 99 1.61 4.93 -12.46
CA ALA A 99 1.16 5.94 -11.52
C ALA A 99 2.42 6.61 -10.95
N PRO A 100 2.45 7.95 -10.84
CA PRO A 100 3.64 8.66 -10.42
C PRO A 100 4.01 8.15 -9.03
N GLN A 101 5.00 7.26 -8.98
CA GLN A 101 5.70 7.02 -7.74
C GLN A 101 6.21 8.38 -7.33
N PRO A 102 6.00 8.83 -6.08
CA PRO A 102 6.57 10.09 -5.63
C PRO A 102 8.09 9.93 -5.65
N SER A 103 8.70 10.22 -6.80
CA SER A 103 10.13 10.31 -7.00
C SER A 103 10.54 11.61 -6.37
N ILE A 104 11.04 11.49 -5.14
CA ILE A 104 11.54 12.61 -4.38
C ILE A 104 12.77 13.17 -5.10
N ASP A 105 12.69 14.41 -5.56
CA ASP A 105 13.82 15.10 -6.18
C ASP A 105 14.83 15.50 -5.10
N LEU A 106 15.89 14.69 -4.98
CA LEU A 106 16.98 14.89 -4.02
C LEU A 106 17.73 16.21 -4.25
N SER A 107 17.71 16.76 -5.47
CA SER A 107 18.33 18.05 -5.77
C SER A 107 17.54 19.21 -5.17
N ALA A 108 16.21 19.17 -5.28
CA ALA A 108 15.32 20.14 -4.66
C ALA A 108 15.42 20.13 -3.13
N LEU A 109 15.53 18.94 -2.52
CA LEU A 109 15.75 18.80 -1.08
C LEU A 109 17.09 19.36 -0.61
N ARG A 110 18.16 19.16 -1.38
CA ARG A 110 19.47 19.76 -1.07
C ARG A 110 19.42 21.28 -1.19
N ALA A 111 18.75 21.83 -2.19
CA ALA A 111 18.58 23.27 -2.33
C ALA A 111 17.80 23.89 -1.15
N ILE A 112 16.74 23.21 -0.69
CA ILE A 112 15.99 23.63 0.51
C ILE A 112 16.89 23.59 1.75
N ARG A 113 17.67 22.52 1.94
CA ARG A 113 18.64 22.40 3.05
C ARG A 113 19.65 23.55 3.03
N ASP A 114 20.25 23.82 1.88
CA ASP A 114 21.32 24.83 1.77
C ASP A 114 20.77 26.25 2.00
N ARG A 115 19.53 26.52 1.56
CA ARG A 115 18.85 27.79 1.82
C ARG A 115 18.52 27.98 3.31
N LEU A 116 18.10 26.91 3.99
CA LEU A 116 17.84 26.94 5.44
C LEU A 116 19.14 27.11 6.23
N ALA A 117 20.22 26.43 5.82
CA ALA A 117 21.53 26.58 6.45
C ALA A 117 22.04 28.03 6.35
N GLY A 118 21.95 28.66 5.17
CA GLY A 118 22.33 30.06 4.99
C GLY A 118 21.46 31.04 5.81
N ALA A 119 20.19 30.73 6.02
CA ALA A 119 19.30 31.56 6.85
C ALA A 119 19.61 31.44 8.35
N LEU A 120 20.14 30.31 8.79
CA LEU A 120 20.56 30.09 10.19
C LEU A 120 21.90 30.75 10.51
N GLU A 121 22.83 30.82 9.55
CA GLU A 121 24.14 31.49 9.73
C GLU A 121 24.03 33.03 9.68
N ALA A 122 22.93 33.56 9.14
CA ALA A 122 22.66 34.99 9.01
C ALA A 122 21.85 35.58 10.19
N ALA A 123 21.50 34.75 11.18
CA ALA A 123 20.74 35.11 12.39
C ALA A 123 21.66 35.12 13.62
#